data_AF-A0A7S2JXH3-F1
#
_entry.id   AF-A0A7S2JXH3-F1
#
_cell.length_a   1.000
_cell.length_b   1.000
_cell.length_c   1.000
_cell.angle_alpha   90.00
_cell.angle_beta   90.00
_cell.angle_gamma   90.00
#
_symmetry.space_group_name_H-M   'P 1'
#
loop_
_entity.id
_entity.type
_entity.pdbx_description
1 polymer ?
#
loop_
_entity_poly.entity_id
_entity_poly.type
_entity_poly.pdbx_seq_one_letter_code
_entity_poly.pdbx_strand_id
1 'polypeptide(L)'
;IKRNFLLLMFLISSVSFAQETVQIVQDYLNDNRERLSLTTNDIQDWVITDENVSVRSGLTHVYIQQRHRGIPIYNAVANLSIKNGQVVHSGISFVQDAQLKVNTLSPTLNPANAIQKMGTIFELGSPSAIALIQTKGDNSFVYSKSGISAERIPVELVYQPTEDNKLILSWKLSVLEINGVHWWNA
;
A
#
# COMPACT_ATOMS: atom_id res chain seq x y z
N ILE A 1 -44.91 6.50 28.53
CA ILE A 1 -43.66 7.27 28.34
C ILE A 1 -43.06 6.85 27.00
N LYS A 2 -43.29 7.65 25.97
CA LYS A 2 -42.72 7.52 24.63
C LYS A 2 -41.53 8.47 24.55
N ARG A 3 -40.31 7.97 24.32
CA ARG A 3 -39.25 8.64 23.56
C ARG A 3 -37.96 7.84 23.65
N ASN A 4 -37.24 7.82 22.51
CA ASN A 4 -35.87 7.34 22.30
C ASN A 4 -35.75 5.97 21.63
N PHE A 5 -36.16 5.91 20.36
CA PHE A 5 -35.62 4.91 19.42
C PHE A 5 -35.51 5.57 18.03
N LEU A 6 -34.54 6.47 17.86
CA LEU A 6 -34.25 7.11 16.56
C LEU A 6 -32.88 7.79 16.65
N LEU A 7 -31.82 6.99 16.54
CA LEU A 7 -30.45 7.45 16.27
C LEU A 7 -29.56 6.25 15.93
N LEU A 8 -29.89 5.55 14.84
CA LEU A 8 -29.01 4.51 14.27
C LEU A 8 -29.22 4.40 12.75
N MET A 9 -29.11 5.51 12.01
CA MET A 9 -29.38 5.52 10.55
C MET A 9 -28.41 6.39 9.73
N PHE A 10 -27.22 6.71 10.24
CA PHE A 10 -26.27 7.59 9.53
C PHE A 10 -24.86 7.01 9.33
N LEU A 11 -24.65 5.72 9.59
CA LEU A 11 -23.34 5.04 9.45
C LEU A 11 -23.28 3.99 8.32
N ILE A 12 -24.34 3.83 7.53
CA ILE A 12 -24.42 2.76 6.51
C ILE A 12 -24.03 3.24 5.10
N SER A 13 -24.14 4.54 4.81
CA SER A 13 -23.95 5.06 3.45
C SER A 13 -22.50 5.01 2.94
N SER A 14 -21.51 5.12 3.82
CA SER A 14 -20.10 5.04 3.44
C SER A 14 -19.67 3.62 3.05
N VAL A 15 -20.29 2.59 3.64
CA VAL A 15 -20.00 1.18 3.30
C VAL A 15 -20.57 0.83 1.92
N SER A 16 -21.75 1.36 1.58
CA SER A 16 -22.37 1.12 0.27
C SER A 16 -21.55 1.70 -0.89
N PHE A 17 -20.97 2.89 -0.72
CA PHE A 17 -20.19 3.54 -1.78
C PHE A 17 -18.86 2.81 -2.04
N ALA A 18 -18.15 2.42 -0.99
CA ALA A 18 -16.91 1.65 -1.14
C ALA A 18 -17.13 0.28 -1.81
N GLN A 19 -18.25 -0.40 -1.48
CA GLN A 19 -18.60 -1.69 -2.09
C GLN A 19 -18.90 -1.55 -3.60
N GLU A 20 -19.56 -0.46 -4.00
CA GLU A 20 -19.83 -0.14 -5.40
C GLU A 20 -18.51 0.13 -6.17
N THR A 21 -17.63 0.97 -5.62
CA THR A 21 -16.33 1.27 -6.22
C THR A 21 -15.48 0.01 -6.39
N VAL A 22 -15.46 -0.89 -5.39
CA VAL A 22 -14.73 -2.16 -5.49
C VAL A 22 -15.23 -3.00 -6.67
N GLN A 23 -16.54 -3.10 -6.85
CA GLN A 23 -17.14 -3.87 -7.94
C GLN A 23 -16.78 -3.25 -9.31
N ILE A 24 -16.92 -1.93 -9.46
CA ILE A 24 -16.57 -1.21 -10.70
C ILE A 24 -15.10 -1.43 -11.08
N VAL A 25 -14.20 -1.34 -10.11
CA VAL A 25 -12.77 -1.57 -10.34
C VAL A 25 -12.50 -3.02 -10.71
N GLN A 26 -13.11 -3.98 -10.01
CA GLN A 26 -12.93 -5.41 -10.30
C GLN A 26 -13.42 -5.77 -11.70
N ASP A 27 -14.59 -5.27 -12.11
CA ASP A 27 -15.15 -5.50 -13.43
C ASP A 27 -14.26 -4.89 -14.51
N TYR A 28 -13.78 -3.66 -14.30
CA TYR A 28 -12.82 -3.04 -15.21
C TYR A 28 -11.54 -3.88 -15.39
N LEU A 29 -10.97 -4.38 -14.29
CA LEU A 29 -9.78 -5.22 -14.32
C LEU A 29 -10.04 -6.54 -15.06
N ASN A 30 -11.20 -7.18 -14.83
CA ASN A 30 -11.59 -8.40 -15.52
C ASN A 30 -11.72 -8.17 -17.04
N ASP A 31 -12.43 -7.12 -17.45
CA ASP A 31 -12.70 -6.79 -18.84
C ASP A 31 -11.43 -6.39 -19.62
N ASN A 32 -10.44 -5.81 -18.93
CA ASN A 32 -9.21 -5.30 -19.54
C ASN A 32 -7.99 -6.19 -19.33
N ARG A 33 -8.14 -7.31 -18.61
CA ARG A 33 -7.03 -8.18 -18.19
C ARG A 33 -6.12 -8.59 -19.35
N GLU A 34 -6.69 -9.04 -20.47
CA GLU A 34 -5.92 -9.46 -21.65
C GLU A 34 -5.15 -8.31 -22.27
N ARG A 35 -5.78 -7.13 -22.38
CA ARG A 35 -5.14 -5.90 -22.89
C ARG A 35 -3.99 -5.42 -22.00
N LEU A 36 -4.09 -5.68 -20.69
CA LEU A 36 -3.08 -5.34 -19.68
C LEU A 36 -2.02 -6.44 -19.51
N SER A 37 -2.16 -7.56 -20.22
CA SER A 37 -1.35 -8.77 -20.07
C SER A 37 -1.25 -9.25 -18.61
N LEU A 38 -2.35 -9.11 -17.87
CA LEU A 38 -2.46 -9.60 -16.49
C LEU A 38 -3.09 -10.99 -16.48
N THR A 39 -2.78 -11.79 -15.47
CA THR A 39 -3.47 -13.06 -15.22
C THR A 39 -4.66 -12.86 -14.29
N THR A 40 -5.50 -13.90 -14.13
CA THR A 40 -6.57 -13.85 -13.10
C THR A 40 -5.99 -13.60 -11.73
N ASN A 41 -4.85 -14.23 -11.42
CA ASN A 41 -4.20 -14.14 -10.12
C ASN A 41 -3.64 -12.75 -9.84
N ASP A 42 -3.18 -12.03 -10.86
CA ASP A 42 -2.63 -10.68 -10.71
C ASP A 42 -3.67 -9.65 -10.27
N ILE A 43 -4.97 -9.94 -10.44
CA ILE A 43 -6.08 -9.04 -10.10
C ILE A 43 -6.99 -9.58 -8.99
N GLN A 44 -6.59 -10.66 -8.29
CA GLN A 44 -7.36 -11.19 -7.14
C GLN A 44 -7.08 -10.47 -5.83
N ASP A 45 -5.87 -9.92 -5.67
CA ASP A 45 -5.43 -9.33 -4.42
C ASP A 45 -4.94 -7.90 -4.65
N TRP A 46 -5.83 -6.96 -4.41
CA TRP A 46 -5.57 -5.53 -4.42
C TRP A 46 -6.42 -4.85 -3.35
N VAL A 47 -6.08 -3.61 -3.02
CA VAL A 47 -6.82 -2.80 -2.05
C VAL A 47 -6.93 -1.36 -2.52
N ILE A 48 -8.04 -0.69 -2.23
CA ILE A 48 -8.17 0.76 -2.40
C ILE A 48 -7.31 1.45 -1.35
N THR A 49 -6.35 2.26 -1.81
CA THR A 49 -5.49 3.07 -0.94
C THR A 49 -6.00 4.48 -0.75
N ASP A 50 -6.70 5.03 -1.75
CA ASP A 50 -7.35 6.33 -1.65
C ASP A 50 -8.53 6.42 -2.63
N GLU A 51 -9.54 7.19 -2.24
CA GLU A 51 -10.75 7.43 -3.04
C GLU A 51 -11.26 8.84 -2.76
N ASN A 52 -11.34 9.66 -3.81
CA ASN A 52 -11.78 11.04 -3.67
C ASN A 52 -12.61 11.53 -4.86
N VAL A 53 -13.68 12.27 -4.56
CA VAL A 53 -14.57 12.84 -5.56
C VAL A 53 -14.17 14.29 -5.88
N SER A 54 -13.91 14.56 -7.15
CA SER A 54 -13.70 15.92 -7.65
C SER A 54 -15.04 16.64 -7.78
N VAL A 55 -15.25 17.64 -6.91
CA VAL A 55 -16.45 18.50 -6.94
C VAL A 55 -16.61 19.22 -8.29
N ARG A 56 -15.48 19.57 -8.95
CA ARG A 56 -15.49 20.34 -10.20
C ARG A 56 -15.89 19.51 -11.42
N SER A 57 -15.38 18.28 -11.53
CA SER A 57 -15.60 17.43 -12.71
C SER A 57 -16.64 16.33 -12.50
N GLY A 58 -17.02 16.09 -11.24
CA GLY A 58 -17.86 14.96 -10.84
C GLY A 58 -17.17 13.60 -11.03
N LEU A 59 -15.84 13.57 -11.17
CA LEU A 59 -15.07 12.33 -11.28
C LEU A 59 -14.74 11.80 -9.88
N THR A 60 -14.91 10.50 -9.69
CA THR A 60 -14.30 9.79 -8.57
C THR A 60 -12.92 9.30 -8.99
N HIS A 61 -11.87 9.77 -8.33
CA HIS A 61 -10.53 9.25 -8.50
C HIS A 61 -10.31 8.14 -7.47
N VAL A 62 -9.80 6.99 -7.92
CA VAL A 62 -9.58 5.81 -7.11
C VAL A 62 -8.14 5.36 -7.31
N TYR A 63 -7.44 5.14 -6.22
CA TYR A 63 -6.09 4.61 -6.20
C TYR A 63 -6.11 3.23 -5.56
N ILE A 64 -5.51 2.25 -6.25
CA ILE A 64 -5.43 0.87 -5.75
C ILE A 64 -3.98 0.39 -5.76
N GLN A 65 -3.69 -0.54 -4.85
CA GLN A 65 -2.38 -1.16 -4.68
C GLN A 65 -2.53 -2.68 -4.87
N GLN A 66 -1.80 -3.25 -5.83
CA GLN A 66 -1.68 -4.69 -5.99
C GLN A 66 -0.92 -5.29 -4.82
N ARG A 67 -1.35 -6.48 -4.40
CA ARG A 67 -0.72 -7.25 -3.33
C ARG A 67 -0.52 -8.68 -3.78
N HIS A 68 0.34 -9.38 -3.06
CA HIS A 68 0.41 -10.83 -3.13
C HIS A 68 0.29 -11.38 -1.71
N ARG A 69 -0.79 -12.13 -1.45
CA ARG A 69 -1.09 -12.73 -0.14
C ARG A 69 -1.16 -11.67 0.97
N GLY A 70 -1.79 -10.54 0.68
CA GLY A 70 -1.97 -9.42 1.60
C GLY A 70 -0.75 -8.52 1.76
N ILE A 71 0.39 -8.85 1.12
CA ILE A 71 1.62 -8.03 1.17
C ILE A 71 1.67 -7.13 -0.06
N PRO A 72 1.79 -5.79 0.09
CA PRO A 72 1.89 -4.87 -1.04
C PRO A 72 3.08 -5.18 -1.94
N ILE A 73 2.88 -5.08 -3.26
CA ILE A 73 3.97 -5.10 -4.23
C ILE A 73 4.38 -3.66 -4.51
N TYR A 74 5.63 -3.31 -4.19
CA TYR A 74 6.12 -1.94 -4.31
C TYR A 74 5.96 -1.40 -5.74
N ASN A 75 5.37 -0.20 -5.87
CA ASN A 75 5.05 0.48 -7.12
C ASN A 75 4.05 -0.23 -8.07
N ALA A 76 3.44 -1.34 -7.64
CA ALA A 76 2.40 -2.01 -8.39
C ALA A 76 1.02 -1.39 -8.09
N VAL A 77 0.78 -0.20 -8.63
CA VAL A 77 -0.39 0.62 -8.32
C VAL A 77 -1.29 0.79 -9.54
N ALA A 78 -2.50 1.28 -9.31
CA ALA A 78 -3.36 1.77 -10.38
C ALA A 78 -4.14 3.00 -9.94
N ASN A 79 -4.34 3.92 -10.87
CA ASN A 79 -5.14 5.11 -10.72
C ASN A 79 -6.30 5.05 -11.72
N LEU A 80 -7.53 5.09 -11.24
CA LEU A 80 -8.74 5.03 -12.04
C LEU A 80 -9.56 6.31 -11.83
N SER A 81 -10.20 6.78 -12.90
CA SER A 81 -11.20 7.85 -12.83
C SER A 81 -12.55 7.26 -13.24
N ILE A 82 -13.52 7.35 -12.34
CA ILE A 82 -14.87 6.79 -12.50
C ILE A 82 -15.86 7.94 -12.71
N LYS A 83 -16.77 7.77 -13.66
CA LYS A 83 -17.90 8.66 -13.92
C LYS A 83 -19.13 7.82 -14.23
N ASN A 84 -20.25 8.10 -13.58
CA ASN A 84 -21.52 7.40 -13.80
C ASN A 84 -21.39 5.86 -13.74
N GLY A 85 -20.63 5.36 -12.76
CA GLY A 85 -20.41 3.92 -12.59
C GLY A 85 -19.45 3.27 -13.59
N GLN A 86 -18.75 4.05 -14.42
CA GLN A 86 -17.82 3.53 -15.43
C GLN A 86 -16.44 4.14 -15.30
N VAL A 87 -15.39 3.34 -15.51
CA VAL A 87 -14.02 3.83 -15.61
C VAL A 87 -13.83 4.56 -16.94
N VAL A 88 -13.53 5.85 -16.88
CA VAL A 88 -13.30 6.70 -18.06
C VAL A 88 -11.81 6.93 -18.35
N HIS A 89 -10.95 6.80 -17.32
CA HIS A 89 -9.50 6.85 -17.47
C HIS A 89 -8.84 5.89 -16.49
N SER A 90 -7.70 5.31 -16.89
CA SER A 90 -6.91 4.41 -16.04
C SER A 90 -5.42 4.51 -16.36
N GLY A 91 -4.58 4.49 -15.33
CA GLY A 91 -3.18 4.09 -15.41
C GLY A 91 -2.96 2.89 -14.50
N ILE A 92 -2.34 1.82 -15.01
CA ILE A 92 -2.13 0.58 -14.24
C ILE A 92 -0.68 0.14 -14.42
N SER A 93 0.03 -0.07 -13.31
CA SER A 93 1.41 -0.55 -13.25
C SER A 93 1.53 -1.87 -12.47
N PHE A 94 0.46 -2.66 -12.44
CA PHE A 94 0.45 -3.98 -11.77
C PHE A 94 1.56 -4.87 -12.34
N VAL A 95 2.19 -5.64 -11.46
CA VAL A 95 3.15 -6.65 -11.83
C VAL A 95 2.41 -7.86 -12.40
N GLN A 96 2.74 -8.19 -13.64
CA GLN A 96 2.27 -9.38 -14.34
C GLN A 96 2.92 -10.63 -13.76
N ASP A 97 2.18 -11.74 -13.73
CA ASP A 97 2.63 -13.04 -13.23
C ASP A 97 3.28 -12.97 -11.84
N ALA A 98 2.74 -12.13 -10.95
CA ALA A 98 3.37 -11.81 -9.66
C ALA A 98 3.66 -13.09 -8.85
N GLN A 99 2.72 -14.04 -8.85
CA GLN A 99 2.87 -15.33 -8.17
C GLN A 99 4.08 -16.14 -8.65
N LEU A 100 4.45 -16.06 -9.93
CA LEU A 100 5.60 -16.79 -10.50
C LEU A 100 6.94 -16.10 -10.21
N LYS A 101 6.90 -14.83 -9.80
CA LYS A 101 8.09 -14.00 -9.55
C LYS A 101 8.52 -14.00 -8.09
N VAL A 102 7.64 -14.39 -7.17
CA VAL A 102 7.92 -14.47 -5.73
C VAL A 102 8.89 -15.61 -5.43
N ASN A 103 9.96 -15.30 -4.68
CA ASN A 103 10.97 -16.28 -4.28
C ASN A 103 10.77 -16.84 -2.85
N THR A 104 10.17 -16.06 -1.95
CA THR A 104 9.90 -16.44 -0.55
C THR A 104 8.63 -15.79 -0.04
N LEU A 105 8.04 -16.40 0.99
CA LEU A 105 6.81 -15.96 1.64
C LEU A 105 7.06 -15.43 3.06
N SER A 106 8.25 -15.65 3.61
CA SER A 106 8.60 -15.26 4.98
C SER A 106 9.87 -14.42 4.98
N PRO A 107 9.90 -13.28 5.69
CA PRO A 107 11.07 -12.44 5.75
C PRO A 107 12.13 -13.11 6.63
N THR A 108 13.36 -13.14 6.15
CA THR A 108 14.52 -13.66 6.92
C THR A 108 15.04 -12.63 7.93
N LEU A 109 14.79 -11.35 7.66
CA LEU A 109 15.18 -10.23 8.50
C LEU A 109 13.98 -9.73 9.29
N ASN A 110 14.14 -9.41 10.58
CA ASN A 110 13.10 -8.71 11.33
C ASN A 110 13.18 -7.18 11.11
N PRO A 111 12.11 -6.41 11.38
CA PRO A 111 12.08 -4.97 11.14
C PRO A 111 13.18 -4.18 11.86
N ALA A 112 13.50 -4.51 13.11
CA ALA A 112 14.54 -3.81 13.88
C ALA A 112 15.93 -4.00 13.27
N ASN A 113 16.23 -5.21 12.76
CA ASN A 113 17.47 -5.48 12.06
C ASN A 113 17.52 -4.78 10.68
N ALA A 114 16.37 -4.54 10.04
CA ALA A 114 16.29 -3.72 8.83
C ALA A 114 16.67 -2.27 9.11
N ILE A 115 16.19 -1.68 10.22
CA ILE A 115 16.60 -0.34 10.67
C ILE A 115 18.11 -0.28 10.90
N GLN A 116 18.68 -1.29 11.57
CA GLN A 116 20.14 -1.37 11.78
C GLN A 116 20.92 -1.37 10.47
N LYS A 117 20.52 -2.24 9.52
CA LYS A 117 21.15 -2.31 8.20
C LYS A 117 21.03 -1.00 7.43
N MET A 118 19.87 -0.33 7.49
CA MET A 118 19.67 0.96 6.83
C MET A 118 20.65 2.01 7.36
N GLY A 119 20.81 2.11 8.68
CA GLY A 119 21.76 3.05 9.29
C GLY A 119 23.20 2.83 8.79
N THR A 120 23.61 1.58 8.61
CA THR A 120 24.94 1.24 8.07
C THR A 120 25.06 1.53 6.57
N ILE A 121 24.09 1.09 5.75
CA ILE A 121 24.15 1.22 4.27
C ILE A 121 24.14 2.68 3.82
N PHE A 122 23.34 3.51 4.48
CA PHE A 122 23.20 4.93 4.15
C PHE A 122 24.09 5.84 4.99
N GLU A 123 25.03 5.26 5.75
CA GLU A 123 25.99 6.01 6.59
C GLU A 123 25.33 7.01 7.57
N LEU A 124 24.12 6.70 8.04
CA LEU A 124 23.32 7.56 8.93
C LEU A 124 23.76 7.49 10.40
N GLY A 125 24.79 6.69 10.69
CA GLY A 125 25.26 6.36 12.04
C GLY A 125 24.83 4.96 12.48
N SER A 126 24.98 4.68 13.78
CA SER A 126 24.59 3.41 14.39
C SER A 126 23.26 3.58 15.13
N PRO A 127 22.13 3.07 14.60
CA PRO A 127 20.86 3.13 15.28
C PRO A 127 20.92 2.53 16.69
N SER A 128 20.42 3.28 17.67
CA SER A 128 20.39 2.86 19.07
C SER A 128 19.00 3.04 19.66
N ALA A 129 18.70 2.31 20.73
CA ALA A 129 17.40 2.33 21.40
C ALA A 129 16.20 2.13 20.44
N ILE A 130 16.33 1.21 19.48
CA ILE A 130 15.26 0.85 18.54
C ILE A 130 14.10 0.25 19.34
N ALA A 131 13.01 1.00 19.47
CA ALA A 131 11.82 0.62 20.19
C ALA A 131 10.61 0.62 19.25
N LEU A 132 9.80 -0.45 19.31
CA LEU A 132 8.51 -0.49 18.64
C LEU A 132 7.54 0.46 19.35
N ILE A 133 7.00 1.42 18.62
CA ILE A 133 6.06 2.44 19.13
C ILE A 133 4.62 2.06 18.81
N GLN A 134 4.37 1.50 17.62
CA GLN A 134 3.03 1.14 17.17
C GLN A 134 3.06 -0.02 16.18
N THR A 135 2.11 -0.94 16.31
CA THR A 135 1.75 -1.92 15.27
C THR A 135 0.52 -1.39 14.53
N LYS A 136 0.66 -1.13 13.23
CA LYS A 136 -0.43 -0.64 12.36
C LYS A 136 -1.19 -1.77 11.65
N GLY A 137 -0.55 -2.92 11.48
CA GLY A 137 -1.11 -4.15 10.92
C GLY A 137 -0.11 -5.29 11.04
N ASP A 138 -0.43 -6.44 10.45
CA ASP A 138 0.41 -7.65 10.58
C ASP A 138 1.85 -7.46 10.11
N ASN A 139 2.04 -6.57 9.13
CA ASN A 139 3.30 -6.33 8.44
C ASN A 139 3.68 -4.83 8.40
N SER A 140 3.08 -4.00 9.25
CA SER A 140 3.31 -2.56 9.27
C SER A 140 3.51 -2.05 10.69
N PHE A 141 4.63 -1.38 10.92
CA PHE A 141 5.13 -0.98 12.23
C PHE A 141 5.61 0.46 12.21
N VAL A 142 5.66 1.08 13.39
CA VAL A 142 6.30 2.38 13.60
C VAL A 142 7.29 2.24 14.74
N TYR A 143 8.55 2.57 14.46
CA TYR A 143 9.65 2.52 15.41
C TYR A 143 10.07 3.91 15.86
N SER A 144 10.83 3.95 16.95
CA SER A 144 11.49 5.17 17.44
C SER A 144 12.41 5.78 16.38
N LYS A 145 12.73 7.06 16.58
CA LYS A 145 13.71 7.83 15.80
C LYS A 145 15.10 7.18 15.77
N SER A 146 15.43 6.45 16.83
CA SER A 146 16.59 5.57 16.96
C SER A 146 17.95 6.23 16.69
N GLY A 147 18.05 7.55 16.87
CA GLY A 147 19.27 8.32 16.67
C GLY A 147 19.69 8.53 15.20
N ILE A 148 18.90 8.04 14.23
CA ILE A 148 19.17 8.17 12.79
C ILE A 148 18.09 8.94 12.04
N SER A 149 16.97 9.26 12.69
CA SER A 149 15.88 10.00 12.06
C SER A 149 15.38 11.19 12.88
N ALA A 150 14.96 12.26 12.21
CA ALA A 150 14.20 13.34 12.81
C ALA A 150 12.76 12.94 13.17
N GLU A 151 12.22 11.89 12.54
CA GLU A 151 10.85 11.39 12.74
C GLU A 151 10.82 9.92 13.16
N ARG A 152 9.66 9.46 13.64
CA ARG A 152 9.46 8.02 13.90
C ARG A 152 9.56 7.27 12.59
N ILE A 153 10.18 6.09 12.61
CA ILE A 153 10.53 5.34 11.41
C ILE A 153 9.38 4.35 11.10
N PRO A 154 8.55 4.58 10.07
CA PRO A 154 7.60 3.59 9.60
C PRO A 154 8.37 2.46 8.90
N VAL A 155 7.94 1.22 9.14
CA VAL A 155 8.51 0.02 8.53
C VAL A 155 7.38 -0.87 8.04
N GLU A 156 7.40 -1.22 6.76
CA GLU A 156 6.35 -2.01 6.12
C GLU A 156 6.94 -3.15 5.29
N LEU A 157 6.39 -4.36 5.40
CA LEU A 157 6.79 -5.47 4.55
C LEU A 157 6.19 -5.29 3.17
N VAL A 158 7.02 -5.38 2.13
CA VAL A 158 6.61 -5.27 0.73
C VAL A 158 7.30 -6.33 -0.12
N TYR A 159 6.69 -6.68 -1.24
CA TYR A 159 7.40 -7.33 -2.34
C TYR A 159 8.06 -6.25 -3.21
N GLN A 160 9.38 -6.24 -3.26
CA GLN A 160 10.17 -5.34 -4.09
C GLN A 160 10.45 -6.00 -5.44
N PRO A 161 10.02 -5.39 -6.56
CA PRO A 161 10.48 -5.78 -7.89
C PRO A 161 11.98 -5.56 -8.05
N THR A 162 12.66 -6.53 -8.64
CA THR A 162 14.09 -6.49 -8.95
C THR A 162 14.33 -6.39 -10.46
N GLU A 163 15.54 -6.02 -10.86
CA GLU A 163 15.92 -5.90 -12.28
C GLU A 163 15.85 -7.23 -13.04
N ASP A 164 16.06 -8.36 -12.35
CA ASP A 164 15.92 -9.71 -12.89
C ASP A 164 14.46 -10.22 -12.91
N ASN A 165 13.48 -9.31 -12.81
CA ASN A 165 12.05 -9.58 -12.88
C ASN A 165 11.57 -10.59 -11.81
N LYS A 166 12.15 -10.50 -10.61
CA LYS A 166 11.70 -11.23 -9.41
C LYS A 166 10.99 -10.29 -8.46
N LEU A 167 10.23 -10.89 -7.55
CA LEU A 167 9.65 -10.22 -6.39
C LEU A 167 10.32 -10.77 -5.15
N ILE A 168 11.11 -9.92 -4.48
CA ILE A 168 11.78 -10.28 -3.24
C ILE A 168 11.09 -9.61 -2.07
N LEU A 169 11.04 -10.30 -0.94
CA LEU A 169 10.41 -9.76 0.26
C LEU A 169 11.38 -8.81 0.98
N SER A 170 10.95 -7.56 1.16
CA SER A 170 11.77 -6.46 1.67
C SER A 170 11.03 -5.64 2.73
N TRP A 171 11.77 -5.05 3.66
CA TRP A 171 11.22 -4.03 4.55
C TRP A 171 11.41 -2.67 3.92
N LYS A 172 10.30 -1.98 3.63
CA LYS A 172 10.28 -0.58 3.22
C LYS A 172 10.36 0.29 4.48
N LEU A 173 11.36 1.15 4.56
CA LEU A 173 11.60 2.09 5.63
C LEU A 173 11.53 3.52 5.10
N SER A 174 11.09 4.43 5.96
CA SER A 174 11.07 5.86 5.68
C SER A 174 11.82 6.60 6.78
N VAL A 175 12.95 7.22 6.44
CA VAL A 175 13.86 7.91 7.38
C VAL A 175 14.12 9.33 6.89
N LEU A 176 13.69 10.30 7.69
CA LEU A 176 14.11 11.70 7.53
C LEU A 176 15.42 11.90 8.28
N GLU A 177 16.50 12.32 7.61
CA GLU A 177 17.78 12.62 8.27
C GLU A 177 17.64 13.70 9.35
N ILE A 178 18.47 13.62 10.40
CA ILE A 178 18.44 14.55 11.53
C ILE A 178 18.72 15.99 11.10
N ASN A 179 19.59 16.19 10.10
CA ASN A 179 19.87 17.49 9.51
C ASN A 179 18.69 18.06 8.68
N GLY A 180 17.64 17.26 8.44
CA GLY A 180 16.46 17.63 7.66
C GLY A 180 16.67 17.73 6.15
N VAL A 181 17.84 17.35 5.64
CA VAL A 181 18.23 17.57 4.24
C VAL A 181 17.67 16.48 3.32
N HIS A 182 17.65 15.22 3.79
CA HIS A 182 17.26 14.08 2.96
C HIS A 182 16.17 13.23 3.60
N TRP A 183 15.25 12.78 2.73
CA TRP A 183 14.24 11.77 3.04
C TRP A 183 14.58 10.49 2.28
N TRP A 184 14.89 9.43 3.02
CA TRP A 184 15.21 8.12 2.46
C TRP A 184 13.97 7.22 2.50
N ASN A 185 13.58 6.70 1.33
CA ASN A 185 12.69 5.56 1.22
C ASN A 185 13.54 4.39 0.71
N ALA A 186 13.74 3.38 1.55
CA ALA A 186 14.59 2.22 1.26
C ALA A 186 13.84 0.92 1.50
#